data_AF-A0AAE5QVG1-F1
#
_entry.id   AF-A0AAE5QVG1-F1
#
_cell.length_a   1.000
_cell.length_b   1.000
_cell.length_c   1.000
_cell.angle_alpha   90.00
_cell.angle_beta   90.00
_cell.angle_gamma   90.00
#
_symmetry.space_group_name_H-M   'P 1'
#
loop_
_entity.id
_entity.type
_entity.pdbx_description
1 polymer ?
#
loop_
_entity_poly.entity_id
_entity_poly.type
_entity_poly.pdbx_seq_one_letter_code
_entity_poly.pdbx_strand_id
1 'polypeptide(L)'
;MDSNEDIEIKLQFIIKDKLATYYIRLNPNFGVIEEKLNYLLEKNTGEMFHLFSENNEVKYRFSPKLLTNNFEKDIKDKIYKYWGNHTLLSIINYELNQDNANIFYLKSAINKNLINFLDNIRELSVDYKGTDYRAISKVINNEVYENIQAGRIDVEKFDKNEMEEIEKIVDYLFKSLYTDILKAYFVYTEQEQYIKYKLYFKKKIFGEIKDIPTSIESSGTKQILELVPFLISLVKGMTVIIDEIDTE
;
A
#
# COMPACT_ATOMS: atom_id res chain seq x y z
N MET A 1 9.41 -11.93 -20.53
CA MET A 1 9.86 -10.63 -21.05
C MET A 1 11.35 -10.55 -20.80
N ASP A 2 12.17 -10.77 -21.84
CA ASP A 2 13.63 -10.60 -21.76
C ASP A 2 13.99 -9.17 -22.18
N SER A 3 13.65 -8.18 -21.36
CA SER A 3 14.24 -6.85 -21.50
C SER A 3 15.37 -6.73 -20.49
N ASN A 4 16.62 -6.76 -20.97
CA ASN A 4 17.80 -6.34 -20.20
C ASN A 4 17.84 -4.81 -19.96
N GLU A 5 16.72 -4.14 -20.20
CA GLU A 5 16.57 -2.70 -20.01
C GLU A 5 16.33 -2.40 -18.53
N ASP A 6 16.89 -1.27 -18.09
CA ASP A 6 16.64 -0.79 -16.74
C ASP A 6 15.17 -0.38 -16.60
N ILE A 7 14.59 -0.68 -15.44
CA ILE A 7 13.24 -0.28 -15.07
C ILE A 7 13.34 1.02 -14.27
N GLU A 8 12.65 2.06 -14.72
CA GLU A 8 12.57 3.35 -14.03
C GLU A 8 11.18 3.54 -13.40
N ILE A 9 11.15 3.85 -12.12
CA ILE A 9 9.93 4.17 -11.38
C ILE A 9 10.06 5.56 -10.81
N LYS A 10 9.09 6.43 -11.15
CA LYS A 10 9.00 7.79 -10.63
C LYS A 10 7.64 8.01 -9.98
N LEU A 11 7.66 8.30 -8.69
CA LEU A 11 6.48 8.54 -7.87
C LEU A 11 6.44 9.99 -7.40
N GLN A 12 5.25 10.59 -7.42
CA GLN A 12 5.00 11.93 -6.91
C GLN A 12 3.95 11.88 -5.82
N PHE A 13 4.26 12.46 -4.67
CA PHE A 13 3.38 12.51 -3.50
C PHE A 13 3.11 13.95 -3.11
N ILE A 14 1.89 14.25 -2.69
CA ILE A 14 1.56 15.51 -2.03
C ILE A 14 1.49 15.22 -0.53
N ILE A 15 2.51 15.64 0.21
CA ILE A 15 2.61 15.42 1.66
C ILE A 15 2.58 16.78 2.35
N LYS A 16 1.54 17.04 3.14
CA LYS A 16 1.33 18.35 3.83
C LYS A 16 1.46 19.54 2.86
N ASP A 17 0.76 19.45 1.73
CA ASP A 17 0.75 20.44 0.63
C ASP A 17 2.11 20.69 -0.04
N LYS A 18 3.06 19.75 0.11
CA LYS A 18 4.38 19.80 -0.53
C LYS A 18 4.59 18.59 -1.41
N LEU A 19 5.05 18.86 -2.64
CA LEU A 19 5.40 17.82 -3.59
C LEU A 19 6.70 17.12 -3.16
N ALA A 20 6.62 15.82 -2.93
CA ALA A 20 7.76 14.90 -2.88
C ALA A 20 7.87 14.18 -4.22
N THR A 21 9.09 14.03 -4.74
CA THR A 21 9.36 13.22 -5.92
C THR A 21 10.39 12.16 -5.58
N TYR A 22 9.98 10.91 -5.63
CA TYR A 22 10.82 9.75 -5.44
C TYR A 22 11.09 9.07 -6.78
N TYR A 23 12.34 8.68 -6.99
CA TYR A 23 12.79 8.04 -8.21
C TYR A 23 13.67 6.86 -7.85
N ILE A 24 13.47 5.75 -8.55
CA ILE A 24 14.33 4.58 -8.47
C ILE A 24 14.54 4.01 -9.87
N ARG A 25 15.76 3.55 -10.14
CA ARG A 25 16.11 2.80 -11.34
C ARG A 25 16.69 1.45 -10.94
N LEU A 26 16.15 0.40 -11.56
CA LEU A 26 16.46 -0.99 -11.27
C LEU A 26 17.07 -1.63 -12.52
N ASN A 27 18.23 -2.25 -12.39
CA ASN A 27 18.76 -3.14 -13.39
C ASN A 27 18.31 -4.58 -13.09
N PRO A 28 17.80 -5.35 -14.08
CA PRO A 28 17.36 -6.73 -13.86
C PRO A 28 18.41 -7.67 -13.23
N ASN A 29 19.70 -7.40 -13.45
CA ASN A 29 20.81 -8.25 -12.97
C ASN A 29 21.44 -7.75 -11.67
N PHE A 30 21.41 -6.44 -11.41
CA PHE A 30 22.10 -5.82 -10.26
C PHE A 30 21.16 -5.23 -9.20
N GLY A 31 19.85 -5.21 -9.49
CA GLY A 31 18.86 -4.57 -8.64
C GLY A 31 18.96 -3.04 -8.68
N VAL A 32 18.91 -2.37 -7.53
CA VAL A 32 18.92 -0.90 -7.43
C VAL A 32 20.24 -0.31 -7.95
N ILE A 33 20.15 0.51 -8.99
CA ILE A 33 21.31 1.24 -9.56
C ILE A 33 21.21 2.75 -9.40
N GLU A 34 20.03 3.30 -9.11
CA GLU A 34 19.84 4.70 -8.75
C GLU A 34 18.61 4.86 -7.86
N GLU A 35 18.71 5.71 -6.84
CA GLU A 35 17.62 6.04 -5.95
C GLU A 35 17.74 7.50 -5.49
N LYS A 36 16.66 8.25 -5.59
CA LYS A 36 16.66 9.69 -5.30
C LYS A 36 15.34 10.15 -4.71
N LEU A 37 15.42 11.01 -3.70
CA LEU A 37 14.27 11.70 -3.13
C LEU A 37 14.48 13.21 -3.14
N ASN A 38 13.60 13.92 -3.82
CA ASN A 38 13.45 15.37 -3.68
C ASN A 38 12.24 15.68 -2.80
N TYR A 39 12.45 16.29 -1.64
CA TYR A 39 11.38 16.66 -0.73
C TYR A 39 11.82 17.76 0.24
N LEU A 40 11.00 18.07 1.24
CA LEU A 40 11.20 19.13 2.21
C LEU A 40 12.37 18.79 3.15
N LEU A 41 13.43 19.62 3.18
CA LEU A 41 14.50 19.48 4.16
C LEU A 41 14.11 20.09 5.51
N GLU A 42 13.60 21.32 5.47
CA GLU A 42 13.05 22.05 6.61
C GLU A 42 11.89 22.93 6.17
N LYS A 43 12.20 23.98 5.40
CA LYS A 43 11.21 24.90 4.78
C LYS A 43 11.28 24.90 3.25
N ASN A 44 12.45 24.55 2.71
CA ASN A 44 12.71 24.50 1.27
C ASN A 44 12.72 23.05 0.79
N THR A 45 12.22 22.84 -0.44
CA THR A 45 12.36 21.58 -1.17
C THR A 45 13.78 21.47 -1.71
N GLY A 46 14.36 20.27 -1.63
CA GLY A 46 15.66 19.97 -2.20
C GLY A 46 15.89 18.46 -2.33
N GLU A 47 17.03 18.08 -2.91
CA GLU A 47 17.48 16.68 -2.94
C GLU A 47 17.82 16.26 -1.50
N MET A 48 16.98 15.41 -0.90
CA MET A 48 17.21 14.87 0.44
C MET A 48 18.39 13.90 0.40
N PHE A 49 18.35 12.99 -0.57
CA PHE A 49 19.42 12.06 -0.89
C PHE A 49 19.41 11.69 -2.37
N HIS A 50 20.55 11.20 -2.83
CA HIS A 50 20.71 10.58 -4.14
C HIS A 50 21.83 9.54 -4.07
N LEU A 51 21.49 8.28 -4.30
CA LEU A 51 22.42 7.17 -4.45
C LEU A 51 22.42 6.71 -5.91
N PHE A 52 23.59 6.42 -6.46
CA PHE A 52 23.72 5.95 -7.83
C PHE A 52 24.98 5.09 -7.99
N SER A 53 24.91 4.14 -8.91
CA SER A 53 26.04 3.31 -9.29
C SER A 53 26.91 4.04 -10.31
N GLU A 54 28.19 4.21 -10.00
CA GLU A 54 29.21 4.74 -10.89
C GLU A 54 30.41 3.79 -10.88
N ASN A 55 30.82 3.28 -12.04
CA ASN A 55 31.90 2.28 -12.17
C ASN A 55 31.71 1.05 -11.26
N ASN A 56 30.48 0.53 -11.17
CA ASN A 56 30.09 -0.59 -10.28
C ASN A 56 30.26 -0.33 -8.78
N GLU A 57 30.45 0.92 -8.37
CA GLU A 57 30.47 1.32 -6.96
C GLU A 57 29.29 2.24 -6.64
N VAL A 58 28.72 2.08 -5.44
CA VAL A 58 27.72 3.02 -4.95
C VAL A 58 28.36 4.35 -4.60
N LYS A 59 27.85 5.43 -5.20
CA LYS A 59 28.08 6.81 -4.79
C LYS A 59 26.81 7.35 -4.16
N TYR A 60 26.96 8.28 -3.24
CA TYR A 60 25.83 8.90 -2.56
C TYR A 60 26.05 10.38 -2.31
N ARG A 61 24.96 11.12 -2.28
CA ARG A 61 24.88 12.51 -1.84
C ARG A 61 23.77 12.63 -0.82
N PHE A 62 24.10 13.10 0.38
CA PHE A 62 23.12 13.42 1.41
C PHE A 62 23.06 14.92 1.62
N SER A 63 21.85 15.43 1.81
CA SER A 63 21.69 16.76 2.36
C SER A 63 22.26 16.80 3.80
N PRO A 64 22.89 17.91 4.23
CA PRO A 64 23.52 18.00 5.56
C PRO A 64 22.59 17.78 6.75
N LYS A 65 21.27 17.85 6.53
CA LYS A 65 20.22 17.70 7.54
C LYS A 65 19.41 16.41 7.37
N LEU A 66 19.88 15.48 6.53
CA LEU A 66 19.21 14.20 6.31
C LEU A 66 19.31 13.30 7.54
N LEU A 67 20.52 13.15 8.05
CA LEU A 67 20.88 12.28 9.17
C LEU A 67 21.84 13.02 10.09
N THR A 68 21.88 12.63 11.36
CA THR A 68 22.96 13.05 12.27
C THR A 68 24.26 12.33 11.93
N ASN A 69 25.42 12.96 12.18
CA ASN A 69 26.74 12.41 11.81
C ASN A 69 26.98 10.97 12.29
N ASN A 70 26.57 10.64 13.52
CA ASN A 70 26.76 9.30 14.07
C ASN A 70 25.92 8.25 13.34
N PHE A 71 24.66 8.58 13.05
CA PHE A 71 23.76 7.67 12.33
C PHE A 71 24.10 7.58 10.84
N GLU A 72 24.53 8.68 10.24
CA GLU A 72 25.02 8.71 8.86
C GLU A 72 26.16 7.72 8.64
N LYS A 73 27.11 7.62 9.59
CA LYS A 73 28.22 6.66 9.50
C LYS A 73 27.73 5.21 9.45
N ASP A 74 26.81 4.84 10.34
CA ASP A 74 26.22 3.50 10.38
C ASP A 74 25.43 3.18 9.09
N ILE A 75 24.64 4.14 8.62
CA ILE A 75 23.88 4.00 7.37
C ILE A 75 24.82 3.84 6.16
N LYS A 76 25.95 4.55 6.11
CA LYS A 76 26.96 4.38 5.04
C LYS A 76 27.51 2.97 5.00
N ASP A 77 27.88 2.40 6.14
CA ASP A 77 28.40 1.03 6.20
C ASP A 77 27.34 0.02 5.69
N LYS A 78 26.07 0.26 6.01
CA LYS A 78 24.94 -0.55 5.51
C LYS A 78 24.71 -0.37 4.02
N ILE A 79 24.80 0.85 3.48
CA ILE A 79 24.71 1.10 2.03
C ILE A 79 25.78 0.30 1.29
N TYR A 80 27.05 0.36 1.72
CA TYR A 80 28.11 -0.41 1.07
C TYR A 80 27.88 -1.93 1.11
N LYS A 81 27.23 -2.43 2.17
CA LYS A 81 26.96 -3.85 2.32
C LYS A 81 25.73 -4.33 1.53
N TYR A 82 24.72 -3.48 1.36
CA TYR A 82 23.37 -3.90 0.95
C TYR A 82 22.85 -3.23 -0.33
N TRP A 83 23.57 -2.27 -0.91
CA TRP A 83 23.22 -1.63 -2.18
C TRP A 83 23.07 -2.65 -3.32
N GLY A 84 22.17 -2.37 -4.26
CA GLY A 84 21.73 -3.31 -5.29
C GLY A 84 20.53 -4.14 -4.84
N ASN A 85 20.60 -4.77 -3.66
CA ASN A 85 19.46 -5.57 -3.16
C ASN A 85 18.44 -4.75 -2.36
N HIS A 86 18.89 -3.65 -1.74
CA HIS A 86 18.05 -2.83 -0.88
C HIS A 86 18.21 -1.34 -1.21
N THR A 87 17.07 -0.65 -1.23
CA THR A 87 17.03 0.82 -1.28
C THR A 87 17.50 1.41 0.06
N LEU A 88 17.97 2.66 0.05
CA LEU A 88 18.20 3.45 1.25
C LEU A 88 16.94 3.50 2.11
N LEU A 89 15.77 3.72 1.51
CA LEU A 89 14.51 3.71 2.27
C LEU A 89 14.28 2.38 2.97
N SER A 90 14.55 1.24 2.33
CA SER A 90 14.43 -0.09 2.95
C SER A 90 15.41 -0.27 4.11
N ILE A 91 16.66 0.20 3.96
CA ILE A 91 17.67 0.15 5.02
C ILE A 91 17.22 0.98 6.22
N ILE A 92 16.81 2.24 6.01
CA ILE A 92 16.34 3.11 7.10
C ILE A 92 15.05 2.56 7.73
N ASN A 93 14.15 2.03 6.91
CA ASN A 93 12.92 1.41 7.38
C ASN A 93 13.21 0.20 8.28
N TYR A 94 14.19 -0.63 7.93
CA TYR A 94 14.61 -1.77 8.76
C TYR A 94 15.09 -1.30 10.13
N GLU A 95 15.96 -0.27 10.19
CA GLU A 95 16.44 0.29 11.46
C GLU A 95 15.31 0.81 12.35
N LEU A 96 14.33 1.50 11.77
CA LEU A 96 13.19 2.06 12.50
C LEU A 96 12.24 1.01 13.08
N ASN A 97 12.24 -0.23 12.56
CA ASN A 97 11.28 -1.28 12.93
C ASN A 97 11.92 -2.45 13.69
N GLN A 98 13.15 -2.31 14.19
CA GLN A 98 13.73 -3.34 15.05
C GLN A 98 13.15 -3.27 16.47
N ASP A 99 12.65 -4.40 16.98
CA ASP A 99 11.97 -4.50 18.28
C ASP A 99 12.80 -3.98 19.47
N ASN A 100 14.13 -4.12 19.39
CA ASN A 100 15.06 -3.73 20.46
C ASN A 100 15.72 -2.36 20.25
N ALA A 101 15.31 -1.60 19.22
CA ALA A 101 15.93 -0.33 18.92
C ALA A 101 15.46 0.80 19.85
N ASN A 102 16.37 1.73 20.16
CA ASN A 102 16.00 3.00 20.80
C ASN A 102 15.31 3.92 19.78
N ILE A 103 13.98 3.81 19.68
CA ILE A 103 13.19 4.55 18.70
C ILE A 103 13.28 6.08 18.87
N PHE A 104 13.47 6.58 20.10
CA PHE A 104 13.62 8.01 20.35
C PHE A 104 14.92 8.54 19.74
N TYR A 105 16.02 7.80 19.93
CA TYR A 105 17.29 8.11 19.28
C TYR A 105 17.12 8.10 17.75
N LEU A 106 16.59 7.02 17.17
CA LEU A 106 16.45 6.89 15.72
C LEU A 106 15.59 8.01 15.10
N LYS A 107 14.43 8.30 15.70
CA LYS A 107 13.54 9.38 15.22
C LYS A 107 14.18 10.77 15.34
N SER A 108 15.07 10.98 16.30
CA SER A 108 15.84 12.24 16.42
C SER A 108 17.05 12.30 15.47
N ALA A 109 17.57 11.14 15.07
CA ALA A 109 18.75 11.01 14.22
C ALA A 109 18.43 11.14 12.73
N ILE A 110 17.16 11.03 12.33
CA ILE A 110 16.68 11.08 10.96
C ILE A 110 15.83 12.34 10.75
N ASN A 111 15.95 12.98 9.59
CA ASN A 111 15.10 14.10 9.23
C ASN A 111 13.62 13.72 9.32
N LYS A 112 12.84 14.46 10.11
CA LYS A 112 11.40 14.22 10.31
C LYS A 112 10.59 14.13 9.01
N ASN A 113 11.01 14.83 7.95
CA ASN A 113 10.31 14.80 6.67
C ASN A 113 10.61 13.51 5.89
N LEU A 114 11.79 12.91 6.08
CA LEU A 114 12.08 11.56 5.57
C LEU A 114 11.23 10.51 6.29
N ILE A 115 11.06 10.66 7.61
CA ILE A 115 10.17 9.77 8.39
C ILE A 115 8.73 9.91 7.88
N ASN A 116 8.22 11.15 7.73
CA ASN A 116 6.88 11.37 7.17
C ASN A 116 6.73 10.75 5.77
N PHE A 117 7.78 10.85 4.92
CA PHE A 117 7.78 10.24 3.59
C PHE A 117 7.71 8.71 3.68
N LEU A 118 8.51 8.08 4.56
CA LEU A 118 8.46 6.63 4.81
C LEU A 118 7.08 6.19 5.30
N ASP A 119 6.45 6.96 6.18
CA ASP A 119 5.09 6.69 6.65
C ASP A 119 4.09 6.74 5.47
N ASN A 120 4.20 7.72 4.58
CA ASN A 120 3.37 7.80 3.36
C ASN A 120 3.60 6.64 2.39
N ILE A 121 4.83 6.13 2.27
CA ILE A 121 5.12 4.93 1.46
C ILE A 121 4.48 3.68 2.07
N ARG A 122 4.53 3.52 3.40
CA ARG A 122 3.89 2.40 4.11
C ARG A 122 2.36 2.44 4.03
N GLU A 123 1.84 3.61 3.72
CA GLU A 123 0.41 3.90 3.57
C GLU A 123 -0.13 3.65 2.16
N LEU A 124 0.72 3.25 1.21
CA LEU A 124 0.27 2.88 -0.14
C LEU A 124 -0.60 1.62 -0.12
N SER A 125 -1.69 1.65 -0.90
CA SER A 125 -2.38 0.43 -1.31
C SER A 125 -1.93 0.07 -2.74
N VAL A 126 -1.43 -1.14 -2.94
CA VAL A 126 -0.91 -1.66 -4.21
C VAL A 126 -1.60 -2.99 -4.54
N ASP A 127 -2.15 -3.09 -5.74
CA ASP A 127 -2.60 -4.35 -6.33
C ASP A 127 -1.82 -4.58 -7.64
N TYR A 128 -1.09 -5.68 -7.73
CA TYR A 128 -0.44 -6.09 -8.97
C TYR A 128 -0.89 -7.49 -9.34
N LYS A 129 -1.80 -7.60 -10.32
CA LYS A 129 -2.40 -8.88 -10.70
C LYS A 129 -1.46 -9.86 -11.41
N GLY A 130 -0.27 -9.42 -11.84
CA GLY A 130 0.74 -10.30 -12.43
C GLY A 130 1.41 -11.25 -11.41
N THR A 131 1.17 -11.06 -10.11
CA THR A 131 1.54 -11.99 -9.02
C THR A 131 0.44 -12.00 -7.96
N ASP A 132 0.50 -12.89 -6.96
CA ASP A 132 -0.43 -12.84 -5.81
C ASP A 132 -0.11 -11.67 -4.82
N TYR A 133 0.63 -10.65 -5.25
CA TYR A 133 1.02 -9.54 -4.38
C TYR A 133 -0.06 -8.47 -4.31
N ARG A 134 -0.81 -8.50 -3.21
CA ARG A 134 -1.78 -7.49 -2.82
C ARG A 134 -1.40 -6.87 -1.49
N ALA A 135 -1.27 -5.55 -1.45
CA ALA A 135 -1.02 -4.79 -0.24
C ALA A 135 -2.10 -3.71 -0.09
N ILE A 136 -2.92 -3.80 0.96
CA ILE A 136 -3.85 -2.74 1.31
C ILE A 136 -3.22 -1.92 2.44
N SER A 137 -3.34 -0.61 2.35
CA SER A 137 -2.82 0.31 3.35
C SER A 137 -3.28 -0.05 4.76
N LYS A 138 -2.34 -0.07 5.71
CA LYS A 138 -2.62 -0.32 7.14
C LYS A 138 -3.52 0.73 7.79
N VAL A 139 -3.73 1.89 7.16
CA VAL A 139 -4.71 2.88 7.63
C VAL A 139 -6.12 2.30 7.62
N ILE A 140 -6.35 1.29 6.78
CA ILE A 140 -7.61 0.59 6.65
C ILE A 140 -7.52 -0.70 7.48
N ASN A 141 -7.30 -0.54 8.78
CA ASN A 141 -7.05 -1.62 9.74
C ASN A 141 -8.33 -2.38 10.11
N ASN A 142 -8.92 -3.12 9.16
CA ASN A 142 -10.00 -4.07 9.44
C ASN A 142 -9.86 -5.30 8.54
N GLU A 143 -10.01 -6.48 9.14
CA GLU A 143 -9.90 -7.79 8.50
C GLU A 143 -10.91 -7.96 7.34
N VAL A 144 -11.98 -7.16 7.29
CA VAL A 144 -12.93 -7.14 6.17
C VAL A 144 -12.31 -6.70 4.84
N TYR A 145 -11.31 -5.82 4.87
CA TYR A 145 -10.70 -5.31 3.64
C TYR A 145 -9.78 -6.32 2.96
N GLU A 146 -9.31 -7.33 3.70
CA GLU A 146 -8.56 -8.45 3.12
C GLU A 146 -9.46 -9.29 2.20
N ASN A 147 -10.73 -9.48 2.58
CA ASN A 147 -11.71 -10.19 1.76
C ASN A 147 -13.15 -9.78 2.07
N ILE A 148 -13.67 -8.80 1.33
CA ILE A 148 -15.03 -8.31 1.54
C ILE A 148 -16.13 -9.33 1.23
N GLN A 149 -15.83 -10.44 0.53
CA GLN A 149 -16.85 -11.42 0.15
C GLN A 149 -17.24 -12.31 1.33
N ALA A 150 -16.25 -12.75 2.11
CA ALA A 150 -16.47 -13.57 3.29
C ALA A 150 -15.22 -13.66 4.15
N GLY A 151 -15.41 -13.75 5.46
CA GLY A 151 -14.31 -13.90 6.39
C GLY A 151 -14.77 -14.08 7.83
N ARG A 152 -13.83 -13.83 8.74
CA ARG A 152 -14.01 -13.88 10.20
C ARG A 152 -13.41 -12.60 10.76
N ILE A 153 -14.08 -12.02 11.75
CA ILE A 153 -13.58 -10.86 12.50
C ILE A 153 -13.61 -11.22 13.97
N ASP A 154 -12.50 -11.04 14.69
CA ASP A 154 -12.49 -11.20 16.15
C ASP A 154 -13.59 -10.31 16.76
N VAL A 155 -14.33 -10.82 17.75
CA VAL A 155 -15.44 -10.06 18.37
C VAL A 155 -14.97 -8.71 18.91
N GLU A 156 -13.73 -8.65 19.42
CA GLU A 156 -13.11 -7.42 19.94
C GLU A 156 -12.78 -6.38 18.85
N LYS A 157 -12.63 -6.81 17.60
CA LYS A 157 -12.31 -5.95 16.44
C LYS A 157 -13.54 -5.62 15.59
N PHE A 158 -14.69 -6.24 15.87
CA PHE A 158 -15.88 -6.06 15.06
C PHE A 158 -16.45 -4.65 15.23
N ASP A 159 -16.42 -3.87 14.14
CA ASP A 159 -17.09 -2.58 14.05
C ASP A 159 -18.30 -2.66 13.11
N LYS A 160 -19.49 -2.63 13.70
CA LYS A 160 -20.75 -2.68 12.95
C LYS A 160 -20.92 -1.46 12.01
N ASN A 161 -20.48 -0.28 12.42
CA ASN A 161 -20.64 0.93 11.61
C ASN A 161 -19.78 0.84 10.35
N GLU A 162 -18.54 0.36 10.48
CA GLU A 162 -17.66 0.15 9.34
C GLU A 162 -18.24 -0.89 8.36
N MET A 163 -18.79 -2.00 8.87
CA MET A 163 -19.45 -2.99 8.02
C MET A 163 -20.67 -2.41 7.28
N GLU A 164 -21.45 -1.56 7.93
CA GLU A 164 -22.59 -0.87 7.30
C GLU A 164 -22.15 0.15 6.24
N GLU A 165 -21.01 0.83 6.43
CA GLU A 165 -20.44 1.72 5.43
C GLU A 165 -19.97 0.94 4.19
N ILE A 166 -19.26 -0.17 4.39
CA ILE A 166 -18.83 -1.05 3.30
C ILE A 166 -20.06 -1.61 2.56
N GLU A 167 -21.08 -2.07 3.29
CA GLU A 167 -22.34 -2.55 2.69
C GLU A 167 -22.96 -1.47 1.78
N LYS A 168 -23.04 -0.21 2.24
CA LYS A 168 -23.60 0.89 1.43
C LYS A 168 -22.79 1.15 0.17
N ILE A 169 -21.46 1.13 0.27
CA ILE A 169 -20.56 1.35 -0.88
C ILE A 169 -20.74 0.24 -1.90
N VAL A 170 -20.73 -1.02 -1.47
CA VAL A 170 -20.96 -2.18 -2.34
C VAL A 170 -22.36 -2.14 -2.95
N ASP A 171 -23.39 -1.86 -2.14
CA ASP A 171 -24.78 -1.77 -2.59
C ASP A 171 -24.94 -0.72 -3.69
N TYR A 172 -24.39 0.48 -3.47
CA TYR A 172 -24.42 1.56 -4.44
C TYR A 172 -23.68 1.18 -5.73
N LEU A 173 -22.44 0.68 -5.62
CA LEU A 173 -21.62 0.30 -6.76
C LEU A 173 -22.32 -0.77 -7.62
N PHE A 174 -22.77 -1.87 -7.02
CA PHE A 174 -23.30 -3.00 -7.77
C PHE A 174 -24.70 -2.76 -8.32
N LYS A 175 -25.54 -1.95 -7.66
CA LYS A 175 -26.80 -1.47 -8.26
C LYS A 175 -26.58 -0.58 -9.48
N SER A 176 -25.50 0.21 -9.48
CA SER A 176 -25.18 1.09 -10.60
C SER A 176 -24.66 0.32 -11.83
N LEU A 177 -23.97 -0.80 -11.60
CA LEU A 177 -23.38 -1.63 -12.65
C LEU A 177 -24.36 -2.69 -13.21
N TYR A 178 -25.25 -3.21 -12.35
CA TYR A 178 -26.07 -4.37 -12.68
C TYR A 178 -27.53 -4.13 -12.30
N THR A 179 -28.40 -4.08 -13.31
CA THR A 179 -29.85 -3.81 -13.12
C THR A 179 -30.58 -4.94 -12.39
N ASP A 180 -30.02 -6.16 -12.41
CA ASP A 180 -30.58 -7.33 -11.73
C ASP A 180 -30.21 -7.38 -10.25
N ILE A 181 -29.23 -6.62 -9.78
CA ILE A 181 -28.87 -6.52 -8.35
C ILE A 181 -29.77 -5.47 -7.68
N LEU A 182 -30.61 -5.93 -6.75
CA LEU A 182 -31.57 -5.12 -6.01
C LEU A 182 -31.06 -4.68 -4.64
N LYS A 183 -30.12 -5.43 -4.05
CA LYS A 183 -29.44 -5.08 -2.80
C LYS A 183 -28.13 -5.83 -2.65
N ALA A 184 -27.07 -5.21 -2.12
CA ALA A 184 -25.95 -5.90 -1.49
C ALA A 184 -26.05 -5.81 0.04
N TYR A 185 -25.77 -6.90 0.75
CA TYR A 185 -25.81 -6.91 2.21
C TYR A 185 -24.98 -8.02 2.84
N PHE A 186 -24.49 -7.77 4.06
CA PHE A 186 -23.78 -8.77 4.85
C PHE A 186 -24.76 -9.63 5.66
N VAL A 187 -24.43 -10.92 5.75
CA VAL A 187 -25.04 -11.87 6.68
C VAL A 187 -23.97 -12.28 7.70
N TYR A 188 -24.31 -12.13 8.98
CA TYR A 188 -23.42 -12.44 10.10
C TYR A 188 -23.80 -13.74 10.79
N THR A 189 -22.82 -14.45 11.32
CA THR A 189 -23.02 -15.60 12.20
C THR A 189 -22.06 -15.48 13.38
N GLU A 190 -22.63 -15.21 14.56
CA GLU A 190 -21.88 -15.07 15.80
C GLU A 190 -21.29 -16.43 16.24
N GLN A 191 -20.06 -16.40 16.74
CA GLN A 191 -19.36 -17.51 17.40
C GLN A 191 -18.69 -16.93 18.67
N GLU A 192 -18.17 -17.80 19.55
CA GLU A 192 -17.63 -17.37 20.85
C GLU A 192 -16.50 -16.32 20.77
N GLN A 193 -15.60 -16.45 19.80
CA GLN A 193 -14.41 -15.58 19.70
C GLN A 193 -14.43 -14.67 18.46
N TYR A 194 -15.29 -14.95 17.48
CA TYR A 194 -15.29 -14.25 16.21
C TYR A 194 -16.69 -14.22 15.58
N ILE A 195 -16.90 -13.27 14.68
CA ILE A 195 -18.10 -13.16 13.86
C ILE A 195 -17.75 -13.57 12.43
N LYS A 196 -18.44 -14.59 11.90
CA LYS A 196 -18.36 -14.92 10.47
C LYS A 196 -19.24 -13.94 9.70
N TYR A 197 -18.74 -13.43 8.60
CA TYR A 197 -19.53 -12.61 7.67
C TYR A 197 -19.49 -13.21 6.27
N LYS A 198 -20.57 -13.00 5.52
CA LYS A 198 -20.69 -13.31 4.09
C LYS A 198 -21.50 -12.23 3.39
N LEU A 199 -21.01 -11.75 2.27
CA LEU A 199 -21.70 -10.79 1.42
C LEU A 199 -22.67 -11.51 0.48
N TYR A 200 -23.88 -10.97 0.34
CA TYR A 200 -24.93 -11.45 -0.54
C TYR A 200 -25.42 -10.35 -1.47
N PHE A 201 -25.80 -10.75 -2.67
CA PHE A 201 -26.64 -9.95 -3.57
C PHE A 201 -28.06 -10.49 -3.58
N LYS A 202 -29.03 -9.62 -3.32
CA LYS A 202 -30.42 -9.85 -3.64
C LYS A 202 -30.62 -9.56 -5.12
N LYS A 203 -30.84 -10.59 -5.93
CA LYS A 203 -30.88 -10.51 -7.40
C LYS A 203 -32.24 -10.90 -7.97
N LYS A 204 -32.63 -10.28 -9.08
CA LYS A 204 -33.79 -10.67 -9.89
C LYS A 204 -33.36 -11.62 -11.00
N ILE A 205 -33.63 -12.91 -10.83
CA ILE A 205 -33.23 -13.97 -11.76
C ILE A 205 -34.50 -14.66 -12.28
N PHE A 206 -34.71 -14.66 -13.59
CA PHE A 206 -35.91 -15.23 -14.24
C PHE A 206 -37.24 -14.76 -13.63
N GLY A 207 -37.30 -13.51 -13.17
CA GLY A 207 -38.50 -12.92 -12.55
C GLY A 207 -38.64 -13.18 -11.04
N GLU A 208 -37.83 -14.05 -10.46
CA GLU A 208 -37.79 -14.34 -9.04
C GLU A 208 -36.71 -13.52 -8.34
N ILE A 209 -36.95 -13.14 -7.09
CA ILE A 209 -35.94 -12.49 -6.24
C ILE A 209 -35.25 -13.57 -5.41
N LYS A 210 -33.92 -13.65 -5.52
CA LYS A 210 -33.08 -14.64 -4.81
C LYS A 210 -31.90 -13.96 -4.15
N ASP A 211 -31.53 -14.45 -2.97
CA ASP A 211 -30.31 -14.05 -2.28
C ASP A 211 -29.17 -14.97 -2.71
N ILE A 212 -28.17 -14.40 -3.36
CA ILE A 212 -27.03 -15.11 -3.96
C ILE A 212 -25.75 -14.72 -3.21
N PRO A 213 -25.01 -15.67 -2.64
CA PRO A 213 -23.72 -15.34 -2.02
C PRO A 213 -22.74 -14.89 -3.11
N THR A 214 -21.98 -13.82 -2.86
CA THR A 214 -21.07 -13.27 -3.89
C THR A 214 -19.97 -14.24 -4.30
N SER A 215 -19.64 -15.20 -3.44
CA SER A 215 -18.66 -16.26 -3.72
C SER A 215 -19.01 -17.14 -4.92
N ILE A 216 -20.27 -17.18 -5.38
CA ILE A 216 -20.68 -17.95 -6.57
C ILE A 216 -20.97 -17.08 -7.80
N GLU A 217 -20.73 -15.77 -7.72
CA GLU A 217 -20.88 -14.86 -8.86
C GLU A 217 -19.80 -15.11 -9.93
N SER A 218 -20.01 -14.48 -11.09
CA SER A 218 -19.06 -14.52 -12.22
C SER A 218 -17.67 -14.02 -11.83
N SER A 219 -16.63 -14.44 -12.55
CA SER A 219 -15.26 -13.95 -12.36
C SER A 219 -15.19 -12.42 -12.45
N GLY A 220 -15.83 -11.82 -13.45
CA GLY A 220 -15.87 -10.36 -13.60
C GLY A 220 -16.51 -9.63 -12.41
N THR A 221 -17.62 -10.15 -11.88
CA THR A 221 -18.26 -9.58 -10.67
C THR A 221 -17.34 -9.67 -9.45
N LYS A 222 -16.63 -10.79 -9.29
CA LYS A 222 -15.67 -10.99 -8.21
C LYS A 222 -14.46 -10.08 -8.34
N GLN A 223 -13.92 -9.91 -9.55
CA GLN A 223 -12.83 -8.97 -9.81
C GLN A 223 -13.22 -7.54 -9.42
N ILE A 224 -14.45 -7.10 -9.73
CA ILE A 224 -14.93 -5.77 -9.31
C ILE A 224 -15.06 -5.69 -7.78
N LEU A 225 -15.53 -6.75 -7.11
CA LEU A 225 -15.59 -6.79 -5.64
C LEU A 225 -14.19 -6.64 -5.02
N GLU A 226 -13.17 -7.28 -5.61
CA GLU A 226 -11.79 -7.17 -5.14
C GLU A 226 -11.21 -5.76 -5.24
N LEU A 227 -11.75 -4.90 -6.11
CA LEU A 227 -11.34 -3.50 -6.22
C LEU A 227 -11.95 -2.61 -5.13
N VAL A 228 -13.01 -3.05 -4.43
CA VAL A 228 -13.73 -2.23 -3.45
C VAL A 228 -12.82 -1.71 -2.32
N PRO A 229 -11.96 -2.53 -1.67
CA PRO A 229 -11.03 -2.02 -0.66
C PRO A 229 -10.09 -0.91 -1.16
N PHE A 230 -9.67 -0.98 -2.41
CA PHE A 230 -8.84 0.04 -3.05
C PHE A 230 -9.64 1.32 -3.30
N LEU A 231 -10.88 1.23 -3.77
CA LEU A 231 -11.76 2.39 -3.91
C LEU A 231 -12.01 3.07 -2.56
N ILE A 232 -12.19 2.29 -1.49
CA ILE A 232 -12.34 2.84 -0.13
C ILE A 232 -11.03 3.50 0.32
N SER A 233 -9.87 2.91 0.03
CA SER A 233 -8.56 3.52 0.27
C SER A 233 -8.47 4.90 -0.37
N LEU A 234 -8.86 5.00 -1.65
CA LEU A 234 -8.82 6.24 -2.41
C LEU A 234 -9.73 7.32 -1.79
N VAL A 235 -10.95 6.96 -1.41
CA VAL A 235 -11.90 7.87 -0.75
C VAL A 235 -11.38 8.35 0.62
N LYS A 236 -10.64 7.50 1.34
CA LYS A 236 -9.97 7.86 2.60
C LYS A 236 -8.71 8.74 2.39
N GLY A 237 -8.38 9.11 1.15
CA GLY A 237 -7.26 9.99 0.81
C GLY A 237 -5.92 9.27 0.64
N MET A 238 -5.94 7.93 0.59
CA MET A 238 -4.74 7.13 0.37
C MET A 238 -4.36 7.11 -1.12
N THR A 239 -3.08 6.86 -1.39
CA THR A 239 -2.63 6.60 -2.76
C THR A 239 -2.80 5.13 -3.09
N VAL A 240 -3.45 4.87 -4.22
CA VAL A 240 -3.78 3.53 -4.73
C VAL A 240 -3.07 3.33 -6.05
N ILE A 241 -2.32 2.23 -6.18
CA ILE A 241 -1.67 1.81 -7.42
C ILE A 241 -2.27 0.46 -7.80
N ILE A 242 -2.90 0.40 -8.96
CA ILE A 242 -3.42 -0.84 -9.53
C ILE A 242 -2.76 -1.00 -10.88
N ASP A 243 -2.03 -2.08 -11.04
CA ASP A 243 -1.36 -2.44 -12.28
C ASP A 243 -1.96 -3.76 -12.81
N GLU A 244 -2.04 -3.90 -14.13
CA GLU A 244 -2.73 -5.02 -14.81
C GLU A 244 -4.22 -5.16 -14.38
N ILE A 245 -4.95 -4.03 -14.28
CA ILE A 245 -6.34 -3.99 -13.76
C ILE A 245 -7.33 -4.83 -14.57
N ASP A 246 -7.13 -4.91 -15.89
CA ASP A 246 -7.97 -5.56 -16.88
C ASP A 246 -7.54 -7.01 -17.18
N THR A 247 -6.52 -7.51 -16.49
CA THR A 247 -5.97 -8.84 -16.73
C THR A 247 -6.80 -9.89 -15.99
N GLU A 248 -7.28 -10.88 -16.77
CA GLU A 248 -8.15 -11.99 -16.33
C GLU A 248 -7.42 -13.13 -15.63
#